data_AF-A0A0L7RE81-F1
#
_entry.id   AF-A0A0L7RE81-F1
#
_cell.length_a   1.000
_cell.length_b   1.000
_cell.length_c   1.000
_cell.angle_alpha   90.00
_cell.angle_beta   90.00
_cell.angle_gamma   90.00
#
_symmetry.space_group_name_H-M   'P 1'
#
loop_
_entity.id
_entity.type
_entity.pdbx_description
1 polymer ?
#
loop_
_entity_poly.entity_id
_entity_poly.type
_entity_poly.pdbx_seq_one_letter_code
_entity_poly.pdbx_strand_id
1 'polypeptide(L)' 'PPRSPDLTAPDFFLGGYLKERVYVNKPRTVEELKENIRAEIRRLGPETLRTVMENVVEILLKKIH' A
#
# COMPACT_ATOMS: atom_id res chain seq x y z
N PRO A 1 -27.34 -0.51 1.46
CA PRO A 1 -26.32 -0.56 2.53
C PRO A 1 -25.11 0.32 2.20
N PRO A 2 -24.71 1.26 3.07
CA PRO A 2 -23.54 2.11 2.82
C PRO A 2 -22.30 1.24 2.97
N ARG A 3 -21.82 0.67 1.85
CA ARG A 3 -20.48 0.08 1.79
C ARG A 3 -19.55 1.27 1.67
N SER A 4 -18.79 1.59 2.72
CA SER A 4 -17.71 2.57 2.64
C SER A 4 -16.84 2.27 1.41
N PRO A 5 -16.82 3.12 0.38
CA PRO A 5 -15.94 2.95 -0.77
C PRO A 5 -14.73 3.87 -0.60
N ASP A 6 -14.17 3.92 0.62
CA ASP A 6 -13.07 4.85 0.96
C ASP A 6 -11.77 4.14 1.30
N LEU A 7 -11.59 2.91 0.80
CA LEU A 7 -10.26 2.38 0.56
C LEU A 7 -9.75 3.03 -0.72
N THR A 8 -9.04 4.13 -0.54
CA THR A 8 -8.51 4.94 -1.63
C THR A 8 -7.65 4.08 -2.57
N ALA A 9 -7.56 4.43 -3.85
CA ALA A 9 -6.71 3.75 -4.84
C ALA A 9 -5.26 3.40 -4.37
N PRO A 10 -4.53 4.22 -3.58
CA PRO A 10 -3.28 3.78 -2.94
C PRO A 10 -3.42 2.65 -1.94
N ASP A 11 -4.49 2.58 -1.17
CA ASP A 11 -4.63 1.55 -0.15
C ASP A 11 -4.80 0.20 -0.86
N PHE A 12 -5.49 0.21 -2.00
CA PHE A 12 -5.51 -0.91 -2.94
C PHE A 12 -4.17 -1.17 -3.63
N PHE A 13 -3.48 -0.14 -4.11
CA PHE A 13 -2.21 -0.30 -4.83
C PHE A 13 -1.08 -0.73 -3.89
N LEU A 14 -0.86 0.00 -2.80
CA LEU A 14 0.12 -0.30 -1.77
C LEU A 14 -0.26 -1.58 -1.04
N GLY A 15 -1.53 -1.78 -0.68
CA GLY A 15 -2.00 -3.01 -0.07
C GLY A 15 -1.84 -4.22 -0.99
N GLY A 16 -2.14 -4.10 -2.28
CA GLY A 16 -1.92 -5.14 -3.29
C GLY A 16 -0.44 -5.42 -3.54
N TYR A 17 0.36 -4.38 -3.71
CA TYR A 17 1.82 -4.45 -3.91
C TYR A 17 2.52 -5.10 -2.72
N LEU A 18 2.21 -4.63 -1.50
CA LEU A 18 2.74 -5.21 -0.26
C LEU A 18 2.26 -6.64 -0.10
N LYS A 19 1.00 -6.97 -0.40
CA LYS A 19 0.49 -8.33 -0.28
C LYS A 19 1.21 -9.30 -1.23
N GLU A 20 1.53 -8.87 -2.45
CA GLU A 20 2.32 -9.71 -3.36
C GLU A 20 3.74 -9.90 -2.84
N ARG A 21 4.42 -8.82 -2.41
CA ARG A 21 5.84 -8.83 -2.00
C ARG A 21 6.11 -9.43 -0.62
N VAL A 22 5.30 -9.08 0.37
CA VAL A 22 5.43 -9.53 1.77
C VAL A 22 5.14 -11.02 1.91
N TYR A 23 4.27 -11.57 1.06
CA TYR A 23 3.91 -12.99 1.07
C TYR A 23 4.77 -13.85 0.15
N VAL A 24 5.67 -13.30 -0.68
CA VAL A 24 6.62 -14.09 -1.51
C VAL A 24 7.40 -15.08 -0.64
N ASN A 25 7.87 -14.63 0.52
CA ASN A 25 8.67 -15.45 1.42
C ASN A 25 7.84 -16.42 2.28
N LYS A 26 6.52 -16.49 2.09
CA LYS A 26 5.59 -17.32 2.89
C LYS A 26 5.88 -17.24 4.39
N PRO A 27 5.86 -16.02 4.97
CA PRO A 27 6.13 -15.84 6.39
C PRO A 27 5.18 -16.69 7.21
N ARG A 28 5.70 -17.40 8.22
CA ARG A 28 4.93 -18.33 9.05
C ARG A 28 4.46 -17.68 10.34
N THR A 29 5.00 -16.51 10.65
CA THR A 29 4.71 -15.74 11.86
C THR A 29 4.32 -14.30 11.55
N VAL A 30 3.61 -13.69 12.50
CA VAL A 30 3.25 -12.26 12.44
C VAL A 30 4.48 -11.36 12.50
N GLU A 31 5.56 -11.82 13.14
CA GLU A 31 6.82 -11.09 13.24
C GLU A 31 7.53 -11.02 11.89
N GLU A 32 7.63 -12.14 11.16
CA GLU A 32 8.17 -12.17 9.80
C GLU A 32 7.34 -11.30 8.85
N LEU A 33 6.01 -11.28 9.00
CA LEU A 33 5.14 -10.38 8.24
C LEU A 33 5.50 -8.90 8.50
N LYS A 34 5.67 -8.51 9.76
CA LYS A 34 6.06 -7.14 10.13
C LYS A 34 7.46 -6.79 9.62
N GLU A 35 8.40 -7.72 9.69
CA GLU A 35 9.76 -7.55 9.18
C GLU A 35 9.75 -7.34 7.67
N ASN A 36 9.02 -8.19 6.93
CA ASN A 36 8.89 -8.10 5.48
C ASN A 36 8.22 -6.78 5.04
N ILE A 37 7.19 -6.33 5.76
CA ILE A 37 6.56 -5.02 5.50
C ILE A 37 7.59 -3.89 5.70
N ARG A 38 8.33 -3.90 6.81
CA ARG A 38 9.37 -2.89 7.08
C ARG A 38 10.49 -2.92 6.05
N ALA A 39 10.93 -4.10 5.65
CA ALA A 39 11.95 -4.29 4.63
C ALA A 39 11.48 -3.74 3.28
N GLU A 40 10.24 -4.03 2.88
CA GLU A 40 9.73 -3.60 1.58
C GLU A 40 9.40 -2.10 1.55
N ILE A 41 8.94 -1.51 2.66
CA ILE A 41 8.82 -0.05 2.82
C ILE A 41 10.20 0.62 2.73
N ARG A 42 11.22 0.06 3.39
CA ARG A 42 12.60 0.55 3.28
C ARG A 42 13.14 0.45 1.85
N ARG A 43 12.76 -0.62 1.13
CA ARG A 43 13.17 -0.88 -0.25
C ARG A 43 12.52 0.06 -1.26
N LEU A 44 11.22 0.36 -1.08
CA LEU A 44 10.51 1.35 -1.88
C LEU A 44 11.15 2.74 -1.72
N GLY A 45 11.65 3.03 -0.52
CA GLY A 45 12.26 4.32 -0.21
C GLY A 45 11.22 5.45 -0.16
N PRO A 46 11.60 6.60 0.43
CA PRO A 46 10.69 7.71 0.64
C PRO A 46 10.20 8.35 -0.68
N GLU A 47 10.99 8.27 -1.75
CA GLU A 47 10.62 8.84 -3.05
C GLU A 47 9.48 8.07 -3.71
N THR A 48 9.56 6.73 -3.77
CA THR A 48 8.48 5.91 -4.32
C THR A 48 7.21 6.04 -3.48
N LEU A 49 7.35 6.10 -2.14
CA LEU A 49 6.23 6.31 -1.25
C LEU A 49 5.56 7.67 -1.48
N ARG A 50 6.36 8.71 -1.75
CA ARG A 50 5.89 10.05 -2.09
C ARG A 50 5.16 10.06 -3.42
N THR A 51 5.70 9.44 -4.47
CA THR A 51 5.03 9.31 -5.77
C THR A 51 3.71 8.55 -5.67
N VAL A 52 3.67 7.47 -4.88
CA VAL A 52 2.43 6.73 -4.63
C VAL A 52 1.41 7.64 -3.94
N MET A 53 1.82 8.34 -2.88
CA MET A 53 1.00 9.32 -2.14
C MET A 53 0.51 10.49 -3.01
N GLU A 54 1.35 11.06 -3.87
CA GLU A 54 0.99 12.15 -4.79
C GLU A 54 -0.06 11.68 -5.80
N ASN A 55 0.08 10.47 -6.35
CA ASN A 55 -0.92 9.88 -7.23
C ASN A 55 -2.27 9.63 -6.52
N VAL A 56 -2.25 9.33 -5.22
CA VAL A 56 -3.49 9.24 -4.40
C VAL A 56 -4.24 10.55 -4.40
N VAL A 57 -3.51 11.61 -4.07
CA VAL A 57 -4.08 12.94 -3.86
C VAL A 57 -4.69 13.39 -5.18
N GLU A 58 -4.01 13.15 -6.31
CA GLU A 58 -4.55 13.43 -7.63
C GLU A 58 -5.81 12.61 -7.96
N ILE A 59 -5.82 11.30 -7.66
CA ILE A 59 -6.99 10.44 -7.89
C ILE A 59 -8.18 10.87 -7.00
N LEU A 60 -7.92 11.26 -5.76
CA LEU A 60 -8.94 11.77 -4.83
C LEU A 60 -9.53 13.10 -5.33
N LEU A 61 -8.68 14.02 -5.75
CA LEU A 61 -9.11 15.32 -6.30
C LEU A 61 -9.96 15.15 -7.57
N LYS A 62 -9.58 14.19 -8.45
CA LYS A 62 -10.35 13.85 -9.66
C LYS A 62 -11.67 13.14 -9.37
N LYS A 63 -11.83 12.51 -8.20
CA LYS A 63 -13.08 11.83 -7.77
C LYS A 63 -14.07 12.75 -7.05
N ILE A 64 -13.63 13.92 -6.61
CA ILE A 64 -14.47 14.94 -5.93
C ILE A 64 -15.20 15.84 -6.95
N HIS A 65 -14.92 15.70 -8.25
CA HIS A 65 -15.66 16.32 -9.36
C HIS A 65 -16.54 15.27 -10.06
#